data_AF-A0A699S630-F1
#
_entry.id   AF-A0A699S630-F1
#
_cell.length_a   1.000
_cell.length_b   1.000
_cell.length_c   1.000
_cell.angle_alpha   90.00
_cell.angle_beta   90.00
_cell.angle_gamma   90.00
#
_symmetry.space_group_name_H-M   'P 1'
#
loop_
_entity.id
_entity.type
_entity.pdbx_description
1 polymer ?
#
loop_
_entity_poly.entity_id
_entity_poly.type
_entity_poly.pdbx_seq_one_letter_code
_entity_poly.pdbx_strand_id
1 'polypeptide(L)'
;DADDEDEEESSDSEEEEEEHLALTVPAPALHSSIPASEDSDETEPFDEGETAATPPPFGYHVAAKISVQPHIPMPFCSEAEVERLLAIPTPPLSPVSPTSYPLL
;
A
#
# COMPACT_ATOMS: atom_id res chain seq x y z
N ASP A 1 62.05 -20.10 -4.60
CA ASP A 1 61.80 -19.13 -3.53
C ASP A 1 60.39 -19.35 -3.09
N ALA A 2 60.24 -19.70 -1.81
CA ALA A 2 58.99 -20.05 -1.15
C ALA A 2 58.85 -19.12 0.07
N ASP A 3 57.66 -18.57 0.27
CA ASP A 3 57.05 -17.99 1.49
C ASP A 3 55.72 -17.40 0.96
N ASP A 4 54.52 -17.92 1.25
CA ASP A 4 53.84 -18.11 2.54
C ASP A 4 53.79 -16.85 3.38
N GLU A 5 52.70 -16.10 3.25
CA GLU A 5 52.23 -15.13 4.24
C GLU A 5 50.69 -15.20 4.23
N ASP A 6 50.18 -16.13 5.02
CA ASP A 6 48.80 -16.24 5.47
C ASP A 6 48.59 -15.15 6.55
N GLU A 7 48.09 -13.97 6.16
CA GLU A 7 47.65 -12.96 7.11
C GLU A 7 46.16 -13.12 7.39
N GLU A 8 45.90 -14.03 8.33
CA GLU A 8 44.95 -13.99 9.44
C GLU A 8 43.87 -12.89 9.42
N GLU A 9 42.64 -13.39 9.58
CA GLU A 9 41.46 -12.79 10.22
C GLU A 9 41.46 -11.28 10.55
N SER A 10 40.42 -10.61 10.04
CA SER A 10 39.60 -9.75 10.90
C SER A 10 38.16 -9.76 10.41
N SER A 11 37.38 -10.72 10.89
CA SER A 11 35.93 -10.60 10.95
C SER A 11 35.57 -9.52 11.96
N ASP A 12 35.25 -8.31 11.47
CA ASP A 12 34.61 -7.27 12.27
C ASP A 12 33.10 -7.53 12.25
N SER A 13 32.62 -8.08 13.36
CA SER A 13 31.21 -8.32 13.65
C SER A 13 30.76 -7.35 14.74
N GLU A 14 30.04 -6.28 14.39
CA GLU A 14 29.19 -5.44 15.25
C GLU A 14 28.56 -4.42 14.28
N GLU A 15 27.27 -4.11 14.22
CA GLU A 15 26.19 -4.18 15.20
C GLU A 15 24.87 -4.18 14.39
N GLU A 16 23.92 -4.99 14.81
CA GLU A 16 22.56 -4.97 14.33
C GLU A 16 21.87 -3.70 14.84
N GLU A 17 21.66 -2.71 13.97
CA GLU A 17 20.76 -1.60 14.26
C GLU A 17 19.43 -1.82 13.52
N GLU A 18 18.66 -2.80 14.01
CA GLU A 18 17.21 -2.83 13.82
C GLU A 18 16.59 -1.62 14.52
N GLU A 19 16.70 -0.44 13.90
CA GLU A 19 15.80 0.67 14.25
C GLU A 19 14.43 0.41 13.62
N HIS A 20 13.59 -0.27 14.41
CA HIS A 20 12.15 -0.32 14.26
C HIS A 20 11.53 1.10 14.30
N LEU A 21 11.65 1.85 13.21
CA LEU A 21 10.83 3.05 13.03
C LEU A 21 9.52 2.65 12.34
N ALA A 22 8.61 2.13 13.16
CA ALA A 22 7.19 2.14 12.84
C ALA A 22 6.73 3.61 12.77
N LEU A 23 6.86 4.23 11.60
CA LEU A 23 6.32 5.55 11.33
C LEU A 23 4.79 5.44 11.19
N THR A 24 4.15 5.10 12.30
CA THR A 24 2.70 5.13 12.46
C THR A 24 2.33 6.58 12.69
N VAL A 25 1.88 7.25 11.63
CA VAL A 25 1.21 8.54 11.74
C VAL A 25 -0.16 8.29 12.38
N PRO A 26 -0.46 8.79 13.59
CA PRO A 26 -1.81 8.71 14.12
C PRO A 26 -2.70 9.62 13.28
N ALA A 27 -3.63 9.03 12.54
CA ALA A 27 -4.64 9.81 11.81
C ALA A 27 -5.56 10.52 12.83
N PRO A 28 -5.78 11.84 12.72
CA PRO A 28 -6.68 12.54 13.63
C PRO A 28 -8.13 12.10 13.36
N ALA A 29 -8.73 11.45 14.36
CA ALA A 29 -10.15 11.12 14.38
C ALA A 29 -10.97 12.41 14.49
N LEU A 30 -11.45 12.92 13.35
CA LEU A 30 -12.37 14.05 13.33
C LEU A 30 -13.79 13.53 13.63
N HIS A 31 -14.15 13.52 14.91
CA HIS A 31 -15.52 13.29 15.35
C HIS A 31 -16.39 14.46 14.89
N SER A 32 -17.15 14.26 13.81
CA SER A 32 -18.22 15.16 13.39
C SER A 32 -19.34 15.15 14.43
N SER A 33 -19.35 16.15 15.31
CA SER A 33 -20.45 16.39 16.23
C SER A 33 -21.45 17.31 15.55
N ILE A 34 -22.58 16.75 15.10
CA ILE A 34 -23.71 17.52 14.56
C ILE A 34 -24.61 17.89 15.74
N PRO A 35 -24.84 19.18 16.06
CA PRO A 35 -25.87 19.56 17.00
C PRO A 35 -27.23 19.38 16.32
N ALA A 36 -28.06 18.47 16.85
CA ALA A 36 -29.45 18.38 16.46
C ALA A 36 -30.19 19.61 16.98
N SER A 37 -30.72 20.43 16.06
CA SER A 37 -31.62 21.54 16.38
C SER A 37 -32.93 20.99 16.89
N GLU A 38 -33.24 21.31 18.15
CA GLU A 38 -34.52 21.04 18.80
C GLU A 38 -35.50 22.14 18.38
N ASP A 39 -36.17 21.95 17.25
CA ASP A 39 -37.30 22.79 16.82
C ASP A 39 -38.54 21.90 16.80
N SER A 40 -39.19 21.83 17.95
CA SER A 40 -40.43 21.10 18.16
C SER A 40 -41.61 22.02 17.87
N ASP A 41 -41.96 22.19 16.60
CA ASP A 41 -43.22 22.79 16.22
C ASP A 41 -44.31 21.70 16.20
N GLU A 42 -45.25 21.87 17.12
CA GLU A 42 -46.39 20.99 17.40
C GLU A 42 -47.32 20.93 16.19
N THR A 43 -47.20 19.89 15.36
CA THR A 43 -48.23 19.60 14.35
C THR A 43 -49.28 18.70 14.97
N GLU A 44 -50.48 19.24 15.18
CA GLU A 44 -51.71 18.49 15.47
C GLU A 44 -51.82 17.29 14.50
N PRO A 45 -51.90 16.04 14.99
CA PRO A 45 -52.00 14.89 14.10
C PRO A 45 -53.35 14.96 13.39
N PHE A 46 -53.32 15.09 12.05
CA PHE A 46 -54.51 14.96 11.24
C PHE A 46 -55.13 13.57 11.46
N ASP A 47 -56.46 13.49 11.41
CA ASP A 47 -57.21 12.23 11.52
C ASP A 47 -56.75 11.31 10.38
N GLU A 48 -55.84 10.39 10.70
CA GLU A 48 -55.22 9.43 9.79
C GLU A 48 -56.28 8.39 9.42
N GLY A 49 -57.16 8.78 8.49
CA GLY A 49 -58.19 7.91 7.92
C GLY A 49 -57.56 6.65 7.34
N GLU A 50 -57.93 5.50 7.91
CA GLU A 50 -57.68 4.14 7.42
C GLU A 50 -56.40 4.00 6.57
N THR A 51 -55.24 4.16 7.23
CA THR A 51 -53.95 3.87 6.61
C THR A 51 -53.88 2.39 6.27
N ALA A 52 -54.04 2.07 4.98
CA ALA A 52 -53.77 0.73 4.49
C ALA A 52 -52.32 0.38 4.81
N ALA A 53 -52.12 -0.61 5.68
CA ALA A 53 -50.80 -1.09 6.07
C ALA A 53 -50.04 -1.52 4.81
N THR A 54 -49.05 -0.72 4.39
CA THR A 54 -48.15 -1.12 3.32
C THR A 54 -47.35 -2.32 3.84
N PRO A 55 -47.49 -3.51 3.24
CA PRO A 55 -46.79 -4.68 3.73
C PRO A 55 -45.28 -4.40 3.70
N PRO A 56 -44.52 -4.84 4.72
CA PRO A 56 -43.10 -4.59 4.77
C PRO A 56 -42.46 -5.11 3.47
N PRO A 57 -41.52 -4.37 2.87
CA PRO A 57 -40.83 -4.84 1.69
C PRO A 57 -40.26 -6.23 2.01
N PHE A 58 -40.65 -7.22 1.20
CA PHE A 58 -40.29 -8.62 1.44
C PHE A 58 -38.77 -8.74 1.61
N GLY A 59 -38.34 -9.24 2.77
CA GLY A 59 -36.96 -9.14 3.30
C GLY A 59 -35.92 -10.07 2.67
N TYR A 60 -36.01 -10.35 1.37
CA TYR A 60 -35.09 -11.24 0.68
C TYR A 60 -34.24 -10.47 -0.33
N HIS A 61 -33.13 -9.90 0.13
CA HIS A 61 -32.09 -9.38 -0.76
C HIS A 61 -31.04 -10.49 -0.93
N VAL A 62 -30.89 -11.00 -2.16
CA VAL A 62 -29.77 -11.88 -2.51
C VAL A 62 -28.58 -11.00 -2.84
N ALA A 63 -27.66 -10.84 -1.89
CA ALA A 63 -26.42 -10.12 -2.13
C ALA A 63 -25.50 -10.96 -3.03
N ALA A 64 -25.22 -10.47 -4.24
CA ALA A 64 -24.22 -11.07 -5.10
C ALA A 64 -22.82 -10.86 -4.50
N LYS A 65 -22.06 -11.95 -4.32
CA LYS A 65 -20.67 -11.88 -3.85
C LYS A 65 -19.74 -12.08 -5.05
N ILE A 66 -18.84 -11.13 -5.26
CA ILE A 66 -17.73 -11.28 -6.20
C ILE A 66 -16.48 -11.74 -5.43
N SER A 67 -15.74 -12.68 -6.01
CA SER A 67 -14.44 -13.13 -5.49
C SER A 67 -13.36 -12.66 -6.44
N VAL A 68 -12.26 -12.17 -5.90
CA VAL A 68 -11.05 -11.84 -6.67
C VAL A 68 -9.99 -12.85 -6.29
N GLN A 69 -9.29 -13.39 -7.28
CA GLN A 69 -8.17 -14.29 -7.03
C GLN A 69 -7.04 -13.51 -6.35
N PRO A 70 -6.44 -14.00 -5.25
CA PRO A 70 -5.28 -13.37 -4.67
C PRO A 70 -4.15 -13.32 -5.69
N HIS A 71 -3.46 -12.19 -5.79
CA HIS A 71 -2.27 -12.07 -6.61
C HIS A 71 -1.13 -12.85 -5.94
N ILE A 72 -0.38 -13.62 -6.73
CA ILE A 72 0.85 -14.25 -6.25
C ILE A 72 1.94 -13.18 -6.29
N PRO A 73 2.59 -12.84 -5.15
CA PRO A 73 3.69 -11.89 -5.16
C PRO A 73 4.88 -12.46 -5.96
N MET A 74 5.63 -11.57 -6.61
CA MET A 74 6.84 -11.96 -7.34
C MET A 74 7.84 -12.59 -6.35
N PRO A 75 8.47 -13.73 -6.67
CA PRO A 75 9.51 -14.31 -5.82
C PRO A 75 10.67 -13.32 -5.60
N PHE A 76 11.28 -13.38 -4.43
CA PHE A 76 12.55 -12.70 -4.19
C PHE A 76 13.65 -13.37 -5.01
N CYS A 77 14.51 -12.56 -5.63
CA CYS A 77 15.72 -13.08 -6.28
C CYS A 77 16.65 -13.65 -5.19
N SER A 78 17.11 -14.89 -5.38
CA SER A 78 18.16 -15.45 -4.52
C SER A 78 19.50 -14.75 -4.76
N GLU A 79 20.41 -14.74 -3.78
CA GLU A 79 21.75 -14.14 -3.96
C GLU A 79 22.49 -14.72 -5.17
N ALA A 80 22.38 -16.03 -5.41
CA ALA A 80 22.93 -16.69 -6.58
C ALA A 80 22.30 -16.22 -7.91
N GLU A 81 21.02 -15.82 -7.91
CA GLU A 81 20.38 -15.23 -9.09
C GLU A 81 20.85 -13.79 -9.31
N VAL A 82 21.00 -13.01 -8.24
CA VAL A 82 21.55 -11.65 -8.28
C VAL A 82 22.99 -11.67 -8.79
N GLU A 83 23.84 -12.56 -8.26
CA GLU A 83 25.23 -12.74 -8.69
C GLU A 83 25.31 -13.10 -10.17
N ARG A 84 24.47 -14.03 -10.63
CA ARG A 84 24.38 -14.39 -12.05
C ARG A 84 23.95 -13.22 -12.93
N LEU A 85 23.07 -12.34 -12.46
CA LEU A 85 22.65 -11.13 -13.19
C LEU A 85 23.75 -10.07 -13.21
N LEU A 86 24.50 -9.90 -12.12
CA LEU A 86 25.65 -8.99 -12.04
C LEU A 86 26.83 -9.48 -12.90
N ALA A 87 26.97 -10.78 -13.09
CA ALA A 87 27.97 -11.38 -13.96
C ALA A 87 27.68 -11.14 -15.46
N ILE A 88 26.49 -10.64 -15.83
CA ILE A 88 26.19 -10.26 -17.21
C ILE A 88 27.01 -9.02 -17.57
N PRO A 89 27.90 -9.08 -18.58
CA PRO A 89 28.69 -7.92 -18.98
C PRO A 89 27.80 -6.78 -19.44
N THR A 90 28.04 -5.58 -18.93
CA THR A 90 27.35 -4.38 -19.42
C THR A 90 27.78 -4.12 -20.86
N PRO A 91 26.84 -4.04 -21.83
CA PRO A 91 27.19 -3.68 -23.19
C PRO A 91 27.71 -2.23 -23.23
N PRO A 92 28.60 -1.87 -24.17
CA PRO A 92 29.09 -0.50 -24.31
C PRO A 92 27.92 0.46 -24.58
N LEU A 93 27.96 1.63 -23.94
CA LEU A 93 27.02 2.71 -24.22
C LEU A 93 27.07 3.07 -25.70
N SER A 94 25.91 3.13 -26.34
CA SER A 94 25.81 3.65 -27.69
C SER A 94 26.37 5.08 -27.73
N PRO A 95 27.12 5.46 -28.78
CA PRO A 95 27.53 6.84 -28.97
C PRO A 95 26.27 7.69 -29.19
N VAL A 96 25.84 8.39 -28.15
CA VAL A 96 24.80 9.41 -28.26
C VAL A 96 25.41 10.55 -29.05
N SER A 97 24.90 10.79 -30.25
CA SER A 97 25.23 12.01 -30.99
C SER A 97 24.74 13.20 -30.15
N PRO A 98 25.60 14.18 -29.82
CA PRO A 98 25.12 15.42 -29.21
C PRO A 98 24.21 16.11 -30.22
N THR A 99 22.91 16.16 -29.92
CA THR A 99 21.96 17.00 -30.65
C THR A 99 22.31 18.45 -30.32
N SER A 100 23.18 19.05 -31.11
CA SER A 100 23.43 20.49 -31.05
C SER A 100 22.17 21.18 -31.56
N TYR A 101 21.33 21.65 -30.65
CA TYR A 101 20.23 22.54 -30.99
C TYR A 101 20.80 23.95 -31.16
N PRO A 102 20.61 24.61 -32.32
CA PRO A 102 20.99 26.01 -32.45
C PRO A 102 20.05 26.85 -31.57
N LEU A 103 20.63 27.56 -30.60
CA LEU A 103 19.94 28.67 -29.94
C LEU A 103 19.88 29.81 -30.97
N LEU A 104 18.69 30.03 -31.52
CA LEU A 104 18.36 31.19 -32.34
C LEU A 104 18.38 32.47 -31.52
#